data_AF-A0A5H2Y8Z6-F1
#
_entry.id   AF-A0A5H2Y8Z6-F1
#
_cell.length_a   1.000
_cell.length_b   1.000
_cell.length_c   1.000
_cell.angle_alpha   90.00
_cell.angle_beta   90.00
_cell.angle_gamma   90.00
#
_symmetry.space_group_name_H-M   'P 1'
#
loop_
_entity.id
_entity.type
_entity.pdbx_description
1 polymer ?
#
loop_
_entity_poly.entity_id
_entity_poly.type
_entity_poly.pdbx_seq_one_letter_code
_entity_poly.pdbx_strand_id
1 'polypeptide(L)'
;MHVRGYFWEMLMSKTLTTNGSVTMKNLNGTSDKDCKCGSWLDHWKVFTKVSSTPTCHVAGCNSLAEVGAHVILPKLDNEALRKLNYIAPMCKSHNGQPDTEFRSKPDSVFVSANKALTCGT
;
A
#
# COMPACT_ATOMS: atom_id res chain seq x y z
N MET A 1 -24.40 -10.71 -18.64
CA MET A 1 -23.81 -9.66 -17.78
C MET A 1 -22.32 -9.93 -17.60
N HIS A 2 -21.46 -9.14 -18.25
CA HIS A 2 -19.99 -9.25 -18.19
C HIS A 2 -19.46 -8.62 -16.89
N VAL A 3 -19.67 -9.27 -15.75
CA VAL A 3 -19.10 -8.83 -14.44
C VAL A 3 -17.73 -9.46 -14.14
N ARG A 4 -17.30 -10.45 -14.93
CA ARG A 4 -16.02 -11.16 -14.73
C ARG A 4 -14.77 -10.35 -15.14
N GLY A 5 -14.90 -9.39 -16.06
CA GLY A 5 -13.77 -8.60 -16.56
C GLY A 5 -13.26 -7.57 -15.54
N TYR A 6 -14.14 -6.68 -15.10
CA TYR A 6 -13.80 -5.58 -14.18
C TYR A 6 -13.18 -6.03 -12.86
N PHE A 7 -13.68 -7.12 -12.27
CA PHE A 7 -13.14 -7.64 -11.02
C PHE A 7 -11.70 -8.18 -11.20
N TRP A 8 -11.43 -8.81 -12.34
CA TRP A 8 -10.11 -9.38 -12.63
C TRP A 8 -9.09 -8.29 -12.97
N GLU A 9 -9.52 -7.25 -13.67
CA GLU A 9 -8.72 -6.03 -13.89
C GLU A 9 -8.32 -5.36 -12.58
N MET A 10 -9.21 -5.28 -11.59
CA MET A 10 -8.89 -4.69 -10.28
C MET A 10 -7.83 -5.48 -9.52
N LEU A 11 -7.88 -6.81 -9.55
CA LEU A 11 -6.88 -7.66 -8.88
C LEU A 11 -5.53 -7.66 -9.60
N MET A 12 -5.51 -7.39 -10.90
CA MET A 12 -4.31 -7.19 -11.70
C MET A 12 -3.84 -5.73 -11.71
N SER A 13 -4.52 -4.82 -10.99
CA SER A 13 -4.06 -3.45 -10.86
C SER A 13 -2.84 -3.37 -9.95
N LYS A 14 -1.81 -2.66 -10.41
CA LYS A 14 -0.60 -2.37 -9.62
C LYS A 14 -0.88 -1.38 -8.49
N THR A 15 -1.94 -0.58 -8.62
CA THR A 15 -2.30 0.47 -7.68
C THR A 15 -3.78 0.39 -7.28
N LEU A 16 -4.08 0.77 -6.05
CA LEU A 16 -5.44 0.93 -5.54
C LEU A 16 -5.58 2.34 -4.97
N THR A 17 -6.41 3.17 -5.60
CA THR A 17 -6.81 4.45 -5.04
C THR A 17 -8.11 4.25 -4.27
N THR A 18 -8.15 4.69 -3.02
CA THR A 18 -9.36 4.59 -2.20
C THR A 18 -10.20 5.84 -2.38
N ASN A 19 -11.52 5.73 -2.20
CA ASN A 19 -12.38 6.89 -2.08
C ASN A 19 -12.52 7.24 -0.59
N GLY A 20 -12.00 8.40 -0.20
CA GLY A 20 -11.85 8.79 1.19
C GLY A 20 -10.80 7.94 1.93
N SER A 21 -10.82 8.04 3.25
CA SER A 21 -9.90 7.30 4.10
C SER A 21 -10.27 5.81 4.16
N VAL A 22 -9.27 4.94 4.35
CA VAL A 22 -9.45 3.49 4.65
C VAL A 22 -8.75 3.11 5.95
N THR A 23 -9.13 1.96 6.51
CA THR A 23 -8.38 1.37 7.63
C THR A 23 -7.24 0.55 7.03
N MET A 24 -6.03 0.79 7.49
CA MET A 24 -4.83 0.05 7.10
C MET A 24 -4.22 -0.58 8.34
N LYS A 25 -3.83 -1.86 8.24
CA LYS A 25 -3.16 -2.58 9.33
C LYS A 25 -1.73 -2.89 8.91
N ASN A 26 -0.74 -2.49 9.72
CA ASN A 26 0.66 -2.82 9.48
C ASN A 26 0.92 -4.31 9.61
N LEU A 27 1.70 -4.87 8.68
CA LEU A 27 2.13 -6.25 8.71
C LEU A 27 3.49 -6.40 9.42
N ASN A 28 3.55 -7.34 10.35
CA ASN A 28 4.79 -7.75 10.99
C ASN A 28 5.60 -8.72 10.10
N GLY A 29 6.90 -8.87 10.37
CA GLY A 29 7.76 -9.89 9.74
C GLY A 29 7.96 -9.69 8.23
N THR A 30 7.92 -8.45 7.75
CA THR A 30 8.15 -8.12 6.33
C THR A 30 9.54 -7.59 6.03
N SER A 31 10.43 -7.58 7.03
CA SER A 31 11.82 -7.10 6.94
C SER A 31 12.64 -7.85 5.89
N ASP A 32 12.39 -9.15 5.74
CA ASP A 32 13.20 -10.03 4.89
C ASP A 32 12.75 -9.99 3.42
N LYS A 33 11.79 -9.11 3.11
CA LYS A 33 11.27 -8.96 1.75
C LYS A 33 12.11 -7.93 1.01
N ASP A 34 12.98 -8.41 0.13
CA ASP A 34 13.69 -7.54 -0.80
C ASP A 34 12.82 -7.16 -2.01
N CYS A 35 12.95 -5.91 -2.43
CA CYS A 35 12.37 -5.39 -3.66
C CYS A 35 13.46 -4.88 -4.61
N LYS A 36 13.35 -5.22 -5.90
CA LYS A 36 14.28 -4.78 -6.96
C LYS A 36 14.25 -3.27 -7.21
N CYS A 37 13.23 -2.56 -6.69
CA CYS A 37 13.14 -1.11 -6.76
C CYS A 37 14.10 -0.37 -5.81
N GLY A 38 14.94 -1.08 -5.05
CA GLY A 38 15.89 -0.51 -4.09
C GLY A 38 15.30 -0.43 -2.68
N SER A 39 14.12 0.17 -2.55
CA SER A 39 13.34 0.13 -1.31
C SER A 39 11.84 -0.03 -1.59
N TRP A 40 11.06 -0.38 -0.56
CA TRP A 40 9.60 -0.39 -0.69
C TRP A 40 9.00 1.02 -0.83
N LEU A 41 9.66 2.06 -0.32
CA LEU A 41 9.22 3.43 -0.58
C LEU A 41 9.43 3.80 -2.05
N ASP A 42 10.56 3.40 -2.62
CA ASP A 42 10.84 3.63 -4.04
C ASP A 42 9.93 2.79 -4.93
N HIS A 43 9.61 1.56 -4.52
CA HIS A 43 8.57 0.76 -5.16
C HIS A 43 7.26 1.53 -5.25
N TRP A 44 6.81 2.12 -4.14
CA TRP A 44 5.62 2.95 -4.16
C TRP A 44 5.74 4.12 -5.14
N LYS A 45 6.84 4.88 -5.10
CA LYS A 45 7.11 6.02 -5.98
C LYS A 45 7.10 5.65 -7.47
N VAL A 46 7.73 4.52 -7.82
CA VAL A 46 7.79 4.00 -9.20
C VAL A 46 6.39 3.74 -9.75
N PHE A 47 5.53 3.07 -8.99
CA PHE A 47 4.20 2.70 -9.47
C PHE A 47 3.16 3.81 -9.36
N THR A 48 3.37 4.81 -8.49
CA THR A 48 2.54 6.02 -8.45
C THR A 48 3.04 7.13 -9.38
N LYS A 49 4.24 6.98 -9.95
CA LYS A 49 4.92 8.00 -10.78
C LYS A 49 5.19 9.31 -10.02
N VAL A 50 5.29 9.24 -8.69
CA VAL A 50 5.62 10.38 -7.83
C VAL A 50 7.12 10.39 -7.58
N SER A 51 7.79 11.47 -7.96
CA SER A 51 9.25 11.63 -7.78
C SER A 51 9.63 12.18 -6.40
N SER A 52 8.75 12.97 -5.78
CA SER A 52 8.98 13.54 -4.45
C SER A 52 8.77 12.52 -3.34
N THR A 53 9.37 12.78 -2.17
CA THR A 53 9.08 11.99 -0.97
C THR A 53 7.70 12.39 -0.43
N PRO A 54 6.73 11.45 -0.38
CA PRO A 54 5.40 11.75 0.13
C PRO A 54 5.44 11.92 1.66
N THR A 55 4.37 12.49 2.21
CA THR A 55 4.15 12.45 3.66
C THR A 55 3.63 11.07 4.09
N CYS A 56 3.73 10.77 5.38
CA CYS A 56 3.17 9.55 5.95
C CYS A 56 1.67 9.44 5.64
N HIS A 57 1.23 8.24 5.25
CA HIS A 57 -0.17 7.94 4.93
C HIS A 57 -1.10 7.94 6.15
N VAL A 58 -0.59 7.92 7.37
CA VAL A 58 -1.44 7.96 8.57
C VAL A 58 -2.13 9.33 8.65
N ALA A 59 -3.45 9.31 8.83
CA ALA A 59 -4.26 10.51 8.98
C ALA A 59 -3.75 11.36 10.15
N GLY A 60 -3.62 12.67 9.94
CA GLY A 60 -3.08 13.61 10.94
C GLY A 60 -1.54 13.62 11.07
N CYS A 61 -0.82 12.70 10.43
CA CYS A 61 0.64 12.71 10.44
C CYS A 61 1.20 13.54 9.27
N ASN A 62 2.03 14.54 9.57
CA ASN A 62 2.67 15.38 8.56
C ASN A 62 4.16 15.10 8.36
N SER A 63 4.73 14.14 9.09
CA SER A 63 6.11 13.70 8.88
C SER A 63 6.30 13.12 7.48
N LEU A 64 7.50 13.29 6.92
CA LEU A 64 7.87 12.64 5.67
C LEU A 64 7.87 11.12 5.82
N ALA A 65 7.51 10.42 4.75
CA ALA A 65 7.69 8.99 4.69
C ALA A 65 9.18 8.64 4.55
N GLU A 66 9.62 7.68 5.35
CA GLU A 66 11.00 7.17 5.34
C GLU A 66 11.05 5.74 4.80
N VAL A 67 9.93 5.02 4.86
CA VAL A 67 9.81 3.61 4.47
C VAL A 67 8.50 3.36 3.72
N GLY A 68 8.47 2.29 2.92
CA GLY A 68 7.23 1.73 2.39
C GLY A 68 6.74 0.63 3.33
N ALA A 69 5.71 0.92 4.11
CA ALA A 69 5.12 -0.03 5.03
C ALA A 69 4.29 -1.07 4.28
N HIS A 70 4.44 -2.34 4.64
CA HIS A 70 3.53 -3.39 4.19
C HIS A 70 2.25 -3.36 5.03
N VAL A 71 1.11 -3.24 4.36
CA VAL A 71 -0.19 -3.16 5.01
C VAL A 71 -1.20 -4.07 4.34
N ILE A 72 -2.23 -4.47 5.10
CA ILE A 72 -3.51 -4.93 4.55
C ILE A 72 -4.57 -3.85 4.78
N LEU A 73 -5.66 -3.92 4.01
CA LEU A 73 -6.80 -3.01 4.11
C LEU A 73 -8.03 -3.79 4.60
N PRO A 74 -8.12 -4.14 5.90
CA PRO A 74 -9.03 -5.19 6.39
C PRO A 74 -10.52 -4.82 6.34
N LYS A 75 -10.85 -3.53 6.14
CA LYS A 75 -12.22 -3.02 6.15
C LYS A 75 -12.71 -2.56 4.77
N LEU A 76 -12.05 -3.00 3.69
CA LEU A 76 -12.61 -2.81 2.34
C LEU A 76 -13.82 -3.73 2.12
N ASP A 77 -14.81 -3.23 1.39
CA ASP A 77 -15.99 -4.02 1.02
C ASP A 77 -15.64 -5.21 0.12
N ASN A 78 -14.65 -5.04 -0.75
CA ASN A 78 -14.19 -6.10 -1.64
C ASN A 78 -13.26 -7.06 -0.90
N GLU A 79 -13.76 -8.27 -0.62
CA GLU A 79 -13.03 -9.31 0.11
C GLU A 79 -11.70 -9.71 -0.55
N ALA A 80 -11.65 -9.76 -1.88
CA ALA A 80 -10.44 -10.16 -2.57
C ALA A 80 -9.32 -9.13 -2.40
N LEU A 81 -9.66 -7.83 -2.37
CA LEU A 81 -8.69 -6.76 -2.08
C LEU A 81 -8.22 -6.79 -0.62
N ARG A 82 -9.07 -7.18 0.34
CA ARG A 82 -8.67 -7.30 1.76
C ARG A 82 -7.54 -8.31 1.99
N LYS A 83 -7.46 -9.33 1.14
CA LYS A 83 -6.47 -10.42 1.23
C LYS A 83 -5.12 -10.06 0.59
N LEU A 84 -5.02 -8.91 -0.07
CA LEU A 84 -3.80 -8.46 -0.72
C LEU A 84 -2.95 -7.62 0.23
N ASN A 85 -1.63 -7.72 0.02
CA ASN A 85 -0.65 -6.87 0.68
C ASN A 85 -0.36 -5.67 -0.19
N TYR A 86 -0.34 -4.51 0.44
CA TYR A 86 -0.07 -3.23 -0.19
C TYR A 86 1.13 -2.55 0.45
N ILE A 87 1.66 -1.57 -0.26
CA ILE A 87 2.69 -0.66 0.18
C ILE A 87 2.07 0.71 0.41
N ALA A 88 2.32 1.28 1.58
CA ALA A 88 1.93 2.62 1.98
C ALA A 88 3.16 3.39 2.50
N PRO A 89 3.44 4.61 2.03
CA PRO A 89 4.51 5.43 2.59
C PRO A 89 4.25 5.78 4.06
N MET A 90 5.20 5.49 4.94
CA MET A 90 5.11 5.79 6.37
C MET A 90 6.42 6.34 6.93
N CYS A 91 6.31 7.14 8.00
CA CYS A 91 7.47 7.45 8.85
C CYS A 91 7.83 6.23 9.71
N LYS A 92 9.06 6.18 10.23
CA LYS A 92 9.50 5.04 11.04
C LYS A 92 8.68 4.82 12.30
N SER A 93 8.18 5.89 12.93
CA SER A 93 7.37 5.80 14.15
C SER A 93 6.08 5.00 13.95
N HIS A 94 5.35 5.25 12.86
CA HIS A 94 4.14 4.50 12.55
C HIS A 94 4.45 3.10 12.02
N ASN A 95 5.47 2.96 11.16
CA ASN A 95 5.86 1.63 10.66
C ASN A 95 6.41 0.71 11.77
N GLY A 96 7.01 1.28 12.82
CA GLY A 96 7.50 0.55 13.99
C GLY A 96 6.42 0.03 14.94
N GLN A 97 5.14 0.19 14.58
CA GLN A 97 4.00 -0.32 15.33
C GLN A 97 3.37 -1.48 14.52
N PRO A 98 3.92 -2.71 14.65
CA PRO A 98 3.39 -3.87 13.95
C PRO A 98 1.99 -4.22 14.46
N ASP A 99 1.17 -4.80 13.59
CA ASP A 99 -0.21 -5.23 13.88
C ASP A 99 -1.18 -4.12 14.34
N THR A 100 -0.76 -2.87 14.32
CA THR A 100 -1.61 -1.71 14.63
C THR A 100 -2.45 -1.30 13.42
N GLU A 101 -3.71 -0.95 13.68
CA GLU A 101 -4.61 -0.33 12.70
C GLU A 101 -4.48 1.20 12.73
N PHE A 102 -4.38 1.80 11.55
CA PHE A 102 -4.39 3.23 11.35
C PHE A 102 -5.47 3.63 10.36
N ARG A 103 -5.92 4.88 10.46
CA ARG A 103 -6.71 5.52 9.40
C ARG A 103 -5.76 6.12 8.37
N SER A 104 -5.96 5.84 7.09
CA SER A 104 -5.22 6.52 6.03
C SER A 104 -5.69 7.97 5.86
N LYS A 105 -4.87 8.81 5.24
CA LYS A 105 -5.34 10.06 4.65
C LYS A 105 -6.40 9.78 3.57
N PRO A 106 -7.31 10.73 3.30
CA PRO A 106 -8.28 10.61 2.21
C PRO A 106 -7.58 10.36 0.88
N ASP A 107 -8.22 9.58 0.01
CA ASP A 107 -7.81 9.37 -1.39
C ASP A 107 -6.36 8.89 -1.56
N SER A 108 -5.88 8.14 -0.57
CA SER A 108 -4.52 7.57 -0.58
C SER A 108 -4.38 6.52 -1.68
N VAL A 109 -3.22 6.52 -2.34
CA VAL A 109 -2.88 5.54 -3.37
C VAL A 109 -2.02 4.44 -2.75
N PHE A 110 -2.49 3.21 -2.76
CA PHE A 110 -1.76 2.03 -2.30
C PHE A 110 -1.16 1.30 -3.49
N VAL A 111 0.04 0.75 -3.35
CA VAL A 111 0.70 -0.02 -4.42
C VAL A 111 0.74 -1.48 -4.03
N SER A 112 0.44 -2.39 -4.95
CA SER A 112 0.53 -3.84 -4.68
C SER A 112 1.94 -4.22 -4.26
N ALA A 113 2.07 -5.03 -3.20
CA ALA A 113 3.33 -5.63 -2.78
C ALA A 113 3.67 -6.92 -3.58
N ASN A 114 2.80 -7.35 -4.48
CA ASN A 114 3.00 -8.54 -5.30
C ASN A 114 4.06 -8.28 -6.38
N LYS A 115 5.29 -8.75 -6.14
CA LYS A 115 6.45 -8.56 -7.04
C LYS A 115 6.25 -9.17 -8.43
N ALA A 116 5.56 -10.30 -8.55
CA ALA A 116 5.27 -10.89 -9.86
C ALA A 116 4.40 -9.95 -10.72
N LEU A 117 3.43 -9.27 -10.08
CA LEU A 117 2.56 -8.30 -10.75
C LEU A 117 3.29 -6.97 -11.05
N THR A 118 4.06 -6.46 -10.10
CA THR A 118 4.64 -5.12 -10.19
C THR A 118 5.99 -5.13 -10.90
N CYS A 119 6.91 -5.97 -10.43
CA CYS A 119 8.32 -6.05 -10.83
C CYS A 119 8.58 -7.13 -11.90
N GLY A 120 7.58 -7.95 -12.23
CA GLY A 120 7.66 -8.97 -13.28
C GLY A 120 8.44 -10.23 -12.89
N THR A 121 8.79 -10.42 -11.61
CA THR A 121 9.52 -11.58 -11.09
C THR A 121 9.23 -11.80 -9.61
#